data_AF-A0A2D6X5M1-F1
#
_entry.id   AF-A0A2D6X5M1-F1
#
_cell.length_a   1.000
_cell.length_b   1.000
_cell.length_c   1.000
_cell.angle_alpha   90.00
_cell.angle_beta   90.00
_cell.angle_gamma   90.00
#
_symmetry.space_group_name_H-M   'P 1'
#
loop_
_entity.id
_entity.type
_entity.pdbx_description
1 polymer ?
#
loop_
_entity_poly.entity_id
_entity_poly.type
_entity_poly.pdbx_seq_one_letter_code
_entity_poly.pdbx_strand_id
1 'polypeptide(L)'
;MKLLLENWRRYLKEDKQKIYSFDFDNTLIKYHTLEDGDVEYIGDHEENIQLVKDLAADGHKVIIVTSRFEPKERDLETGYPVKHPEDKAPSPDELIDSRGLPIDEIWYTSGEFKAKKLVELGVIHHWDDDEEEVAAAEAAGVGATFVEPPEEGITDRLRDKWINLMAKSEEETN
;
A
#
# COMPACT_ATOMS: atom_id res chain seq x y z
N MET A 1 -27.27 38.21 7.63
CA MET A 1 -27.75 36.84 7.95
C MET A 1 -27.21 35.77 7.00
N LYS A 2 -27.11 36.00 5.67
CA LYS A 2 -26.48 35.04 4.72
C LYS A 2 -25.00 34.75 5.01
N LEU A 3 -24.18 35.76 5.30
CA LEU A 3 -22.76 35.60 5.63
C LEU A 3 -22.47 34.78 6.90
N LEU A 4 -23.36 34.83 7.90
CA LEU A 4 -23.23 34.01 9.12
C LEU A 4 -23.59 32.55 8.88
N LEU A 5 -24.57 32.28 8.00
CA LEU A 5 -24.96 30.93 7.58
C LEU A 5 -23.93 30.28 6.64
N GLU A 6 -23.28 31.06 5.78
CA GLU A 6 -22.16 30.59 4.93
C GLU A 6 -20.93 30.25 5.76
N ASN A 7 -20.60 31.05 6.78
CA ASN A 7 -19.51 30.73 7.71
C ASN A 7 -19.83 29.54 8.63
N TRP A 8 -21.10 29.35 9.01
CA TRP A 8 -21.53 28.18 9.81
C TRP A 8 -21.56 26.88 9.01
N ARG A 9 -21.93 26.89 7.73
CA ARG A 9 -21.78 25.71 6.86
C ARG A 9 -20.32 25.31 6.64
N ARG A 10 -19.41 26.29 6.69
CA ARG A 10 -17.95 26.07 6.64
C ARG A 10 -17.39 25.50 7.95
N TYR A 11 -18.02 25.81 9.09
CA TYR A 11 -17.68 25.28 10.43
C TYR A 11 -18.32 23.91 10.73
N LEU A 12 -19.46 23.58 10.12
CA LEU A 12 -20.14 22.28 10.26
C LEU A 12 -19.60 21.19 9.33
N LYS A 13 -18.74 21.56 8.36
CA LYS A 13 -17.90 20.64 7.61
C LYS A 13 -16.45 20.76 8.09
N GLU A 14 -16.21 20.47 9.37
CA GLU A 14 -14.93 19.87 9.73
C GLU A 14 -14.94 18.41 9.22
N ASP A 15 -14.96 18.21 7.89
CA ASP A 15 -14.32 17.01 7.35
C ASP A 15 -12.84 17.28 7.58
N LYS A 16 -12.37 16.96 8.79
CA LYS A 16 -10.94 16.88 9.04
C LYS A 16 -10.38 15.99 7.94
N GLN A 17 -9.33 16.46 7.27
CA GLN A 17 -8.57 15.62 6.37
C GLN A 17 -8.29 14.29 7.09
N LYS A 18 -8.86 13.22 6.54
CA LYS A 18 -8.71 11.86 7.03
C LYS A 18 -7.50 11.23 6.33
N ILE A 19 -6.95 10.20 6.96
CA ILE A 19 -5.82 9.44 6.42
C ILE A 19 -6.33 8.07 6.03
N TYR A 20 -6.18 7.75 4.74
CA TYR A 20 -6.51 6.47 4.14
C TYR A 20 -5.23 5.79 3.72
N SER A 21 -5.18 4.46 3.83
CA SER A 21 -3.98 3.71 3.48
C SER A 21 -4.31 2.50 2.65
N PHE A 22 -3.39 2.12 1.78
CA PHE A 22 -3.48 0.93 0.96
C PHE A 22 -2.25 0.08 1.21
N ASP A 23 -2.43 -1.24 1.29
CA ASP A 23 -1.37 -2.17 0.98
C ASP A 23 -0.95 -2.03 -0.49
N PHE A 24 0.19 -2.60 -0.85
CA PHE A 24 0.73 -2.52 -2.20
C PHE A 24 0.47 -3.78 -3.02
N ASP A 25 0.94 -4.94 -2.55
CA ASP A 25 0.95 -6.19 -3.32
C ASP A 25 -0.46 -6.79 -3.33
N ASN A 26 -0.97 -7.23 -4.50
CA ASN A 26 -2.38 -7.62 -4.73
C ASN A 26 -3.46 -6.59 -4.38
N THR A 27 -3.09 -5.44 -3.78
CA THR A 27 -4.00 -4.34 -3.45
C THR A 27 -3.93 -3.21 -4.47
N LEU A 28 -2.75 -2.63 -4.72
CA LEU A 28 -2.57 -1.57 -5.75
C LEU A 28 -2.01 -2.13 -7.05
N ILE A 29 -1.28 -3.23 -6.98
CA ILE A 29 -0.82 -4.02 -8.11
C ILE A 29 -1.30 -5.46 -7.96
N LYS A 30 -1.25 -6.26 -9.02
CA LYS A 30 -1.72 -7.65 -9.00
C LYS A 30 -0.66 -8.61 -9.47
N TYR A 31 -0.73 -9.83 -8.94
CA TYR A 31 0.12 -10.95 -9.33
C TYR A 31 -0.70 -12.12 -9.89
N HIS A 32 -0.02 -13.07 -10.51
CA HIS A 32 -0.53 -14.38 -10.93
C HIS A 32 0.44 -15.47 -10.47
N THR A 33 -0.07 -16.62 -10.05
CA THR A 33 0.76 -17.78 -9.71
C THR A 33 1.13 -18.56 -10.97
N LEU A 34 2.42 -18.75 -11.20
CA LEU A 34 2.95 -19.57 -12.29
C LEU A 34 2.86 -21.08 -11.96
N GLU A 35 2.98 -21.93 -12.98
CA GLU A 35 2.89 -23.40 -12.82
C GLU A 35 3.96 -23.97 -11.87
N ASP A 36 5.12 -23.33 -11.77
CA ASP A 36 6.21 -23.72 -10.86
C ASP A 36 6.04 -23.19 -9.43
N GLY A 37 4.99 -22.41 -9.19
CA GLY A 37 4.65 -21.83 -7.89
C GLY A 37 5.27 -20.46 -7.63
N ASP A 38 6.06 -19.90 -8.56
CA ASP A 38 6.48 -18.50 -8.48
C ASP A 38 5.30 -17.57 -8.79
N VAL A 39 5.46 -16.27 -8.49
CA VAL A 39 4.45 -15.24 -8.69
C VAL A 39 4.97 -14.17 -9.64
N GLU A 40 4.16 -13.84 -10.64
CA GLU A 40 4.46 -12.85 -11.68
C GLU A 40 3.53 -11.65 -11.57
N TYR A 41 4.07 -10.45 -11.70
CA TYR A 41 3.28 -9.22 -11.76
C TYR A 41 2.48 -9.13 -13.07
N ILE A 42 1.16 -8.90 -12.97
CA ILE A 42 0.23 -8.88 -14.12
C ILE A 42 -0.43 -7.52 -14.39
N GLY A 43 -0.10 -6.48 -13.62
CA GLY A 43 -0.61 -5.13 -13.84
C GLY A 43 -1.22 -4.48 -12.61
N ASP A 44 -1.59 -3.21 -12.75
CA ASP A 44 -2.21 -2.40 -11.71
C ASP A 44 -3.62 -2.89 -11.34
N HIS A 45 -4.03 -2.65 -10.09
CA HIS A 45 -5.41 -2.80 -9.65
C HIS A 45 -6.21 -1.52 -9.93
N GLU A 46 -6.68 -1.36 -11.16
CA GLU A 46 -7.29 -0.11 -11.67
C GLU A 46 -8.40 0.48 -10.77
N GLU A 47 -9.23 -0.36 -10.15
CA GLU A 47 -10.30 0.11 -9.25
C GLU A 47 -9.74 0.78 -7.98
N ASN A 48 -8.67 0.23 -7.40
CA ASN A 48 -8.03 0.78 -6.22
C ASN A 48 -7.15 1.99 -6.58
N ILE A 49 -6.53 1.99 -7.76
CA ILE A 49 -5.87 3.17 -8.31
C ILE A 49 -6.85 4.35 -8.47
N GLN A 50 -8.07 4.08 -8.97
CA GLN A 50 -9.09 5.10 -9.08
C GLN A 50 -9.57 5.57 -7.70
N LEU A 51 -9.76 4.64 -6.76
CA LEU A 51 -10.14 4.97 -5.39
C LEU A 51 -9.12 5.87 -4.68
N VAL A 52 -7.82 5.61 -4.86
CA VAL A 52 -6.74 6.48 -4.38
C VAL A 52 -6.93 7.91 -4.90
N LYS A 53 -7.17 8.06 -6.21
CA LYS A 53 -7.37 9.37 -6.85
C LYS A 53 -8.63 10.07 -6.35
N ASP A 54 -9.72 9.33 -6.17
CA ASP A 54 -10.99 9.87 -5.69
C ASP A 54 -10.87 10.36 -4.24
N LEU A 55 -10.27 9.57 -3.35
CA LEU A 55 -10.02 9.96 -1.95
C LEU A 55 -9.17 11.23 -1.85
N ALA A 56 -8.11 11.32 -2.65
CA ALA A 56 -7.28 12.52 -2.69
C ALA A 56 -8.01 13.73 -3.28
N ALA A 57 -8.83 13.54 -4.32
CA ALA A 57 -9.65 14.60 -4.92
C ALA A 57 -10.71 15.14 -3.93
N ASP A 58 -11.19 14.29 -3.02
CA ASP A 58 -12.06 14.67 -1.90
C ASP A 58 -11.31 15.41 -0.76
N GLY A 59 -10.00 15.61 -0.90
CA GLY A 59 -9.15 16.36 0.03
C GLY A 59 -8.61 15.52 1.19
N HIS A 60 -8.64 14.20 1.08
CA HIS A 60 -8.06 13.30 2.05
C HIS A 60 -6.56 13.05 1.80
N LYS A 61 -5.84 12.66 2.85
CA LYS A 61 -4.46 12.19 2.75
C LYS A 61 -4.49 10.72 2.39
N VAL A 62 -3.70 10.30 1.40
CA VAL A 62 -3.62 8.89 0.99
C VAL A 62 -2.17 8.45 1.08
N ILE A 63 -1.93 7.34 1.77
CA ILE A 63 -0.59 6.79 2.00
C ILE A 63 -0.54 5.31 1.58
N ILE A 64 0.67 4.79 1.38
CA ILE A 64 0.90 3.36 1.23
C ILE A 64 1.50 2.82 2.53
N VAL A 65 1.00 1.68 2.99
CA VAL A 65 1.58 0.92 4.11
C VAL A 65 1.77 -0.51 3.65
N THR A 66 3.02 -0.94 3.42
CA THR A 66 3.34 -2.22 2.78
C THR A 66 4.26 -3.07 3.64
N SER A 67 4.09 -4.38 3.57
CA SER A 67 4.97 -5.37 4.21
C SER A 67 6.31 -5.55 3.49
N ARG A 68 6.48 -4.96 2.29
CA ARG A 68 7.78 -4.92 1.61
C ARG A 68 8.86 -4.31 2.50
N PHE A 69 10.09 -4.66 2.20
CA PHE A 69 11.26 -4.13 2.89
C PHE A 69 11.62 -2.75 2.38
N GLU A 70 12.06 -1.89 3.30
CA GLU A 70 12.54 -0.57 2.93
C GLU A 70 13.80 -0.72 2.04
N PRO A 71 13.86 -0.03 0.89
CA PRO A 71 15.02 -0.10 0.01
C PRO A 71 16.26 0.47 0.72
N LYS A 72 17.36 -0.28 0.72
CA LYS A 72 18.64 0.17 1.28
C LYS A 72 19.37 1.15 0.36
N GLU A 73 19.13 1.03 -0.94
CA GLU A 73 19.81 1.78 -1.99
C GLU A 73 18.81 2.33 -3.00
N ARG A 74 19.18 3.46 -3.61
CA ARG A 74 18.45 4.08 -4.72
C ARG A 74 19.37 4.20 -5.91
N ASP A 75 18.82 3.92 -7.08
CA ASP A 75 19.51 4.09 -8.35
C ASP A 75 19.81 5.58 -8.59
N LEU A 76 21.05 5.90 -8.92
CA LEU A 76 21.52 7.29 -9.01
C LEU A 76 21.03 8.02 -10.26
N GLU A 77 20.62 7.28 -11.30
CA GLU A 77 20.14 7.87 -12.56
C GLU A 77 18.65 8.15 -12.49
N THR A 78 17.88 7.17 -11.99
CA THR A 78 16.42 7.22 -11.95
C THR A 78 15.87 7.73 -10.62
N GLY A 79 16.62 7.60 -9.53
CA GLY A 79 16.18 7.91 -8.17
C GLY A 79 15.28 6.83 -7.53
N TYR A 80 14.95 5.78 -8.27
CA TYR A 80 14.09 4.69 -7.79
C TYR A 80 14.83 3.72 -6.86
N PRO A 81 14.11 3.00 -5.98
CA PRO A 81 14.65 1.88 -5.23
C PRO A 81 15.43 0.89 -6.11
N VAL A 82 16.63 0.49 -5.66
CA VAL A 82 17.31 -0.66 -6.26
C VAL A 82 16.57 -1.92 -5.84
N LYS A 83 15.95 -2.61 -6.81
CA LYS A 83 15.17 -3.82 -6.59
C LYS A 83 16.03 -5.07 -6.75
N HIS A 84 15.63 -6.16 -6.10
CA HIS A 84 16.21 -7.46 -6.38
C HIS A 84 16.02 -7.82 -7.88
N PRO A 85 16.99 -8.42 -8.58
CA PRO A 85 16.87 -8.71 -10.01
C PRO A 85 15.65 -9.57 -10.40
N GLU A 86 15.17 -10.40 -9.47
CA GLU A 86 13.98 -11.24 -9.64
C GLU A 86 12.66 -10.48 -9.38
N ASP A 87 12.70 -9.27 -8.79
CA ASP A 87 11.52 -8.41 -8.65
C ASP A 87 11.28 -7.62 -9.95
N LYS A 88 10.24 -8.04 -10.67
CA LYS A 88 9.80 -7.39 -11.92
C LYS A 88 8.64 -6.41 -11.71
N ALA A 89 8.06 -6.37 -10.52
CA ALA A 89 6.96 -5.45 -10.23
C ALA A 89 7.49 -4.01 -10.09
N PRO A 90 6.65 -2.99 -10.31
CA PRO A 90 7.02 -1.64 -9.91
C PRO A 90 7.20 -1.60 -8.38
N SER A 91 8.15 -0.79 -7.93
CA SER A 91 8.18 -0.29 -6.54
C SER A 91 7.03 0.70 -6.33
N PRO A 92 6.67 1.00 -5.06
CA PRO A 92 5.72 2.06 -4.76
C PRO A 92 6.07 3.39 -5.42
N ASP A 93 7.34 3.81 -5.39
CA ASP A 93 7.82 5.04 -6.05
C ASP A 93 7.56 5.02 -7.57
N GLU A 94 7.90 3.92 -8.26
CA GLU A 94 7.68 3.76 -9.71
C GLU A 94 6.19 3.79 -10.09
N LEU A 95 5.32 3.17 -9.28
CA LEU A 95 3.88 3.17 -9.52
C LEU A 95 3.30 4.58 -9.34
N ILE A 96 3.70 5.28 -8.27
CA ILE A 96 3.26 6.65 -7.99
C ILE A 96 3.58 7.57 -9.16
N ASP A 97 4.82 7.53 -9.64
CA ASP A 97 5.27 8.40 -10.74
C ASP A 97 4.59 8.04 -12.07
N SER A 98 4.58 6.75 -12.43
CA SER A 98 4.05 6.31 -13.72
C SER A 98 2.55 6.52 -13.86
N ARG A 99 1.80 6.48 -12.75
CA ARG A 99 0.34 6.65 -12.73
C ARG A 99 -0.11 8.03 -12.24
N GLY A 100 0.84 8.89 -11.84
CA GLY A 100 0.59 10.20 -11.26
C GLY A 100 -0.29 10.12 -10.02
N LEU A 101 0.02 9.19 -9.11
CA LEU A 101 -0.81 8.96 -7.93
C LEU A 101 -0.59 10.06 -6.88
N PRO A 102 -1.67 10.62 -6.30
CA PRO A 102 -1.58 11.58 -5.21
C PRO A 102 -1.34 10.86 -3.87
N ILE A 103 -0.21 10.17 -3.75
CA ILE A 103 0.23 9.50 -2.52
C ILE A 103 1.20 10.43 -1.77
N ASP A 104 0.91 10.68 -0.50
CA ASP A 104 1.72 11.58 0.33
C ASP A 104 2.99 10.90 0.88
N GLU A 105 2.87 9.65 1.31
CA GLU A 105 3.92 8.91 2.02
C GLU A 105 3.84 7.40 1.74
N ILE A 106 4.99 6.73 1.82
CA ILE A 106 5.12 5.27 1.79
C ILE A 106 5.73 4.82 3.12
N TRP A 107 5.12 3.83 3.76
CA TRP A 107 5.57 3.24 5.00
C TRP A 107 5.82 1.75 4.81
N TYR A 108 7.05 1.32 5.10
CA TYR A 108 7.46 -0.08 5.02
C TYR A 108 7.43 -0.70 6.42
N THR A 109 6.75 -1.85 6.57
CA THR A 109 6.73 -2.61 7.82
C THR A 109 7.69 -3.80 7.81
N SER A 110 8.34 -4.09 6.67
CA SER A 110 9.40 -5.11 6.60
C SER A 110 8.96 -6.48 7.14
N GLY A 111 7.77 -6.92 6.74
CA GLY A 111 7.14 -8.17 7.16
C GLY A 111 6.42 -8.13 8.52
N GLU A 112 6.51 -7.05 9.29
CA GLU A 112 5.71 -6.90 10.51
C GLU A 112 4.26 -6.50 10.21
N PHE A 113 3.33 -6.92 11.07
CA PHE A 113 1.91 -6.53 11.01
C PHE A 113 1.74 -5.01 10.97
N LYS A 114 0.87 -4.54 10.06
CA LYS A 114 0.65 -3.12 9.80
C LYS A 114 -0.18 -2.44 10.89
N ALA A 115 -1.01 -3.18 11.61
CA ALA A 115 -1.99 -2.63 12.58
C ALA A 115 -1.41 -1.56 13.53
N LYS A 116 -0.24 -1.80 14.11
CA LYS A 116 0.43 -0.81 14.98
C LYS A 116 0.80 0.47 14.21
N LYS A 117 1.35 0.32 13.01
CA LYS A 117 1.72 1.44 12.12
C LYS A 117 0.48 2.24 11.70
N LEU A 118 -0.62 1.56 11.34
CA LEU A 118 -1.88 2.20 10.96
C LEU A 118 -2.43 3.10 12.08
N VAL A 119 -2.40 2.61 13.33
CA VAL A 119 -2.81 3.38 14.52
C VAL A 119 -1.87 4.57 14.76
N GLU A 120 -0.55 4.36 14.71
CA GLU A 120 0.45 5.42 14.88
C GLU A 120 0.25 6.57 13.88
N LEU A 121 -0.12 6.23 12.64
CA LEU A 121 -0.33 7.20 11.57
C LEU A 121 -1.72 7.84 11.59
N GLY A 122 -2.63 7.40 12.46
CA GLY A 122 -4.00 7.90 12.51
C GLY A 122 -4.82 7.54 11.27
N VAL A 123 -4.52 6.41 10.64
CA VAL A 123 -5.31 5.86 9.54
C VAL A 123 -6.72 5.55 10.03
N ILE A 124 -7.72 5.97 9.26
CA ILE A 124 -9.13 5.67 9.57
C ILE A 124 -9.65 4.46 8.81
N HIS A 125 -9.08 4.17 7.63
CA HIS A 125 -9.45 3.03 6.80
C HIS A 125 -8.26 2.49 5.99
N HIS A 126 -8.13 1.17 5.94
CA HIS A 126 -7.08 0.44 5.23
C HIS A 126 -7.67 -0.57 4.23
N TRP A 127 -7.05 -0.71 3.06
CA TRP A 127 -7.33 -1.77 2.10
C TRP A 127 -6.14 -2.72 2.02
N ASP A 128 -6.41 -4.02 2.12
CA ASP A 128 -5.38 -5.06 2.17
C ASP A 128 -5.94 -6.38 1.59
N ASP A 129 -5.10 -7.16 0.92
CA ASP A 129 -5.46 -8.47 0.36
C ASP A 129 -5.24 -9.63 1.34
N ASP A 130 -4.64 -9.36 2.49
CA ASP A 130 -4.43 -10.35 3.55
C ASP A 130 -5.52 -10.26 4.63
N GLU A 131 -6.29 -11.33 4.78
CA GLU A 131 -7.33 -11.45 5.82
C GLU A 131 -6.76 -11.26 7.24
N GLU A 132 -5.52 -11.70 7.50
CA GLU A 132 -4.88 -11.54 8.82
C GLU A 132 -4.56 -10.07 9.12
N GLU A 133 -4.07 -9.31 8.13
CA GLU A 133 -3.81 -7.86 8.26
C GLU A 133 -5.11 -7.07 8.42
N VAL A 134 -6.16 -7.42 7.65
CA VAL A 134 -7.50 -6.84 7.79
C VAL A 134 -8.03 -7.06 9.21
N ALA A 135 -8.01 -8.30 9.70
CA ALA A 135 -8.47 -8.62 11.04
C ALA A 135 -7.66 -7.90 12.13
N ALA A 136 -6.34 -7.79 11.95
CA ALA A 136 -5.47 -7.07 12.87
C ALA A 136 -5.77 -5.55 12.90
N ALA A 137 -6.03 -4.95 11.74
CA ALA A 137 -6.43 -3.54 11.63
C ALA A 137 -7.77 -3.28 12.32
N GLU A 138 -8.78 -4.12 12.07
CA GLU A 138 -10.10 -4.02 12.71
C GLU A 138 -10.00 -4.18 14.24
N ALA A 139 -9.23 -5.16 14.70
CA ALA A 139 -8.98 -5.38 16.13
C ALA A 139 -8.28 -4.18 16.79
N ALA A 140 -7.49 -3.43 16.04
CA ALA A 140 -6.84 -2.19 16.47
C ALA A 140 -7.75 -0.95 16.38
N GLY A 141 -8.98 -1.09 15.88
CA GLY A 141 -9.96 -0.01 15.75
C GLY A 141 -9.83 0.82 14.47
N VAL A 142 -9.11 0.31 13.46
CA VAL A 142 -9.00 0.91 12.12
C VAL A 142 -10.04 0.25 11.22
N GLY A 143 -10.79 1.04 10.43
CA GLY A 143 -11.67 0.46 9.42
C GLY A 143 -10.84 -0.31 8.39
N ALA A 144 -11.29 -1.47 7.94
CA ALA A 144 -10.55 -2.22 6.94
C ALA A 144 -11.48 -2.78 5.86
N THR A 145 -10.92 -3.01 4.68
CA THR A 145 -11.60 -3.68 3.58
C THR A 145 -10.65 -4.70 2.97
N PHE A 146 -11.09 -5.94 3.01
CA PHE A 146 -10.44 -7.03 2.29
C PHE A 146 -10.57 -6.80 0.79
N VAL A 147 -9.44 -6.84 0.10
CA VAL A 147 -9.34 -6.82 -1.36
C VAL A 147 -9.14 -8.25 -1.82
N GLU A 148 -10.11 -8.80 -2.54
CA GLU A 148 -10.01 -10.20 -2.99
C GLU A 148 -8.79 -10.36 -3.92
N PRO A 149 -7.80 -11.20 -3.54
CA PRO A 149 -6.64 -11.42 -4.39
C PRO A 149 -7.07 -12.14 -5.69
N PRO A 150 -6.28 -12.01 -6.77
CA PRO A 150 -6.63 -12.61 -8.06
C PRO A 150 -6.73 -14.13 -8.02
N GLU A 151 -6.03 -14.77 -7.07
CA GLU A 151 -5.98 -16.22 -6.88
C GLU A 151 -5.89 -16.61 -5.40
N GLU A 152 -6.43 -17.77 -5.08
CA GLU A 152 -6.34 -18.35 -3.73
C GLU A 152 -4.88 -18.68 -3.37
N GLY A 153 -4.44 -18.22 -2.19
CA GLY A 153 -3.11 -18.51 -1.64
C GLY A 153 -1.95 -17.72 -2.29
N ILE A 154 -2.22 -16.80 -3.22
CA ILE A 154 -1.17 -16.00 -3.84
C ILE A 154 -0.49 -15.04 -2.86
N THR A 155 -1.23 -14.53 -1.87
CA THR A 155 -0.73 -13.67 -0.79
C THR A 155 0.37 -14.37 0.02
N ASP A 156 0.13 -15.63 0.42
CA ASP A 156 1.13 -16.43 1.14
C ASP A 156 2.37 -16.71 0.28
N ARG A 157 2.18 -17.00 -1.01
CA ARG A 157 3.28 -17.23 -1.95
C ARG A 157 4.14 -15.98 -2.13
N LEU A 158 3.52 -14.80 -2.23
CA LEU A 158 4.22 -13.52 -2.31
C LEU A 158 5.02 -13.26 -1.03
N ARG A 159 4.42 -13.49 0.13
CA ARG A 159 5.11 -13.38 1.42
C ARG A 159 6.34 -14.29 1.47
N ASP A 160 6.19 -15.55 1.10
CA ASP A 160 7.29 -16.51 1.05
C ASP A 160 8.37 -16.11 0.05
N LYS A 161 7.99 -15.60 -1.13
CA LYS A 161 8.92 -15.06 -2.12
C LYS A 161 9.76 -13.93 -1.52
N TRP A 162 9.13 -12.95 -0.88
CA TRP A 162 9.84 -11.82 -0.27
C TRP A 162 10.78 -12.25 0.87
N ILE A 163 10.34 -13.18 1.72
CA ILE A 163 11.19 -13.76 2.78
C ILE A 163 12.41 -14.49 2.19
N ASN A 164 12.22 -15.24 1.10
CA ASN A 164 13.32 -15.97 0.47
C ASN A 164 14.30 -15.03 -0.25
N LEU A 165 13.80 -14.00 -0.93
CA LEU A 165 14.63 -12.98 -1.58
C LEU A 165 15.49 -12.22 -0.56
N MET A 166 14.92 -11.94 0.61
CA MET A 166 15.63 -11.37 1.74
C MET A 166 16.80 -12.24 2.20
N ALA A 167 16.53 -13.52 2.52
CA ALA A 167 17.56 -14.43 3.02
C ALA A 167 18.75 -14.54 2.05
N LYS A 168 18.48 -14.61 0.74
CA LYS A 168 19.53 -14.60 -0.29
C LYS A 168 20.37 -13.32 -0.27
N SER A 169 19.74 -12.15 -0.14
CA SER A 169 20.45 -10.86 -0.11
C SER A 169 21.37 -10.70 1.11
N GLU A 170 21.02 -11.30 2.25
CA GLU A 170 21.83 -11.30 3.47
C GLU A 170 23.00 -12.28 3.41
N GLU A 171 22.87 -13.39 2.68
CA GLU A 171 23.95 -14.33 2.43
C GLU A 171 25.01 -13.77 1.47
N GLU A 172 24.60 -12.99 0.45
CA GLU A 172 25.52 -12.39 -0.53
C GLU A 172 26.32 -11.20 0.02
N THR A 173 25.94 -10.66 1.18
CA THR A 173 26.60 -9.51 1.83
C THR A 173 27.54 -9.90 2.99
N ASN A 174 27.66 -11.19 3.32
CA ASN A 174 28.57 -11.75 4.34
C ASN A 174 29.78 -12.49 3.72
#